data_AF-A0A2K8PKG6-F1
#
_entry.id   AF-A0A2K8PKG6-F1
#
_cell.length_a   1.000
_cell.length_b   1.000
_cell.length_c   1.000
_cell.angle_alpha   90.00
_cell.angle_beta   90.00
_cell.angle_gamma   90.00
#
_symmetry.space_group_name_H-M   'P 1'
#
loop_
_entity.id
_entity.type
_entity.pdbx_description
1 polymer ?
#
loop_
_entity_poly.entity_id
_entity_poly.type
_entity_poly.pdbx_seq_one_letter_code
_entity_poly.pdbx_strand_id
1 'polypeptide(L)'
;MLNDWVVMPTCLPTVLRRCPACAGDRFRANGKFRVNANHKLLDAWLLVLCTACGDTAKLTVLERTHVRSIRPELLDRMHDNDPGLAAELLRDPALRRRNRIALDWDGAWRLDTGGSGHLDREVIDVSVRFAARIPVRPVRLIAEGCGLSRAEAERLITEGRLASAVRLSGKLSGDFTFTLKR
;
A
#
# COMPACT_ATOMS: atom_id res chain seq x y z
N MET A 1 25.27 -1.91 -15.52
CA MET A 1 24.06 -2.58 -16.06
C MET A 1 22.99 -2.38 -15.00
N LEU A 2 21.88 -1.75 -15.36
CA LEU A 2 20.81 -1.41 -14.43
C LEU A 2 19.92 -2.65 -14.24
N ASN A 3 19.70 -3.05 -12.99
CA ASN A 3 18.77 -4.11 -12.65
C ASN A 3 17.40 -3.50 -12.37
N ASP A 4 16.36 -4.00 -13.02
CA ASP A 4 15.01 -3.50 -12.81
C ASP A 4 14.26 -4.36 -11.79
N TRP A 5 13.94 -3.77 -10.67
CA TRP A 5 13.10 -4.35 -9.64
C TRP A 5 11.72 -3.74 -9.67
N VAL A 6 10.70 -4.53 -9.38
CA VAL A 6 9.30 -4.07 -9.35
C VAL A 6 8.63 -4.46 -8.04
N VAL A 7 8.10 -3.47 -7.33
CA VAL A 7 7.22 -3.67 -6.18
C VAL A 7 5.79 -3.79 -6.68
N MET A 8 5.19 -4.96 -6.51
CA MET A 8 3.84 -5.24 -6.99
C MET A 8 2.88 -5.47 -5.82
N PRO A 9 1.68 -4.86 -5.83
CA PRO A 9 0.65 -5.19 -4.85
C PRO A 9 0.17 -6.63 -5.07
N THR A 10 -0.04 -7.35 -3.98
CA THR A 10 -0.59 -8.72 -4.01
C THR A 10 -2.04 -8.76 -3.55
N CYS A 11 -2.42 -7.82 -2.67
CA CYS A 11 -3.78 -7.67 -2.15
C CYS A 11 -3.99 -6.25 -1.58
N LEU A 12 -5.20 -5.98 -1.07
CA LEU A 12 -5.48 -4.74 -0.34
C LEU A 12 -4.77 -4.72 1.01
N PRO A 13 -4.29 -3.56 1.49
CA PRO A 13 -3.65 -3.47 2.80
C PRO A 13 -4.64 -3.78 3.92
N THR A 14 -4.11 -4.27 5.05
CA THR A 14 -4.91 -4.43 6.26
C THR A 14 -5.24 -3.05 6.83
N VAL A 15 -6.50 -2.84 7.17
CA VAL A 15 -6.98 -1.62 7.84
C VAL A 15 -6.80 -1.79 9.34
N LEU A 16 -6.12 -0.84 9.96
CA LEU A 16 -5.91 -0.81 11.41
C LEU A 16 -6.89 0.17 12.05
N ARG A 17 -7.78 -0.35 12.89
CA ARG A 17 -8.76 0.39 13.70
C ARG A 17 -9.33 -0.55 14.78
N ARG A 18 -9.69 -0.03 15.95
CA ARG A 18 -10.37 -0.84 16.98
C ARG A 18 -11.73 -1.33 16.47
N CYS A 19 -12.03 -2.60 16.73
CA CYS A 19 -13.34 -3.18 16.50
C CYS A 19 -14.30 -2.74 17.62
N PRO A 20 -15.53 -2.31 17.30
CA PRO A 20 -16.52 -1.99 18.33
C PRO A 20 -17.12 -3.25 18.98
N ALA A 21 -17.08 -4.40 18.31
CA ALA A 21 -17.71 -5.64 18.75
C ALA A 21 -16.77 -6.62 19.48
N CYS A 22 -15.45 -6.43 19.40
CA CYS A 22 -14.47 -7.31 20.04
C CYS A 22 -13.14 -6.58 20.34
N ALA A 23 -12.16 -7.30 20.91
CA ALA A 23 -10.83 -6.75 21.22
C ALA A 23 -9.88 -6.62 20.01
N GLY A 24 -10.29 -7.03 18.81
CA GLY A 24 -9.47 -6.97 17.60
C GLY A 24 -9.28 -5.54 17.06
N ASP A 25 -8.19 -5.33 16.32
CA ASP A 25 -7.84 -4.04 15.74
C ASP A 25 -7.47 -4.10 14.23
N ARG A 26 -7.57 -5.28 13.63
CA ARG A 26 -7.26 -5.54 12.22
C ARG A 26 -8.53 -5.84 11.43
N PHE A 27 -8.62 -5.23 10.25
CA PHE A 27 -9.74 -5.36 9.34
C PHE A 27 -9.25 -5.67 7.93
N ARG A 28 -9.85 -6.66 7.29
CA ARG A 28 -9.65 -6.94 5.87
C ARG A 28 -10.59 -6.07 5.04
N ALA A 29 -10.05 -5.33 4.07
CA ALA A 29 -10.87 -4.76 3.02
C ALA A 29 -11.23 -5.85 2.01
N ASN A 30 -12.52 -6.07 1.78
CA ASN A 30 -12.99 -7.10 0.85
C ASN A 30 -13.40 -6.54 -0.52
N GLY A 31 -13.09 -5.26 -0.78
CA GLY A 31 -13.43 -4.57 -2.03
C GLY A 31 -14.91 -4.20 -2.18
N LYS A 32 -15.76 -4.46 -1.17
CA LYS A 32 -17.20 -4.21 -1.30
C LYS A 32 -17.58 -2.79 -0.88
N PHE A 33 -18.50 -2.20 -1.61
CA PHE A 33 -19.08 -0.91 -1.29
C PHE A 33 -20.56 -1.05 -0.93
N ARG A 34 -21.03 -0.12 -0.12
CA ARG A 34 -22.45 0.12 0.09
C ARG A 34 -22.74 1.55 -0.31
N VAL A 35 -23.66 1.72 -1.26
CA VAL A 35 -24.17 3.03 -1.67
C VAL A 35 -25.63 3.10 -1.24
N ASN A 36 -25.97 4.14 -0.49
CA ASN A 36 -27.35 4.44 -0.10
C ASN A 36 -27.76 5.79 -0.71
N ALA A 37 -28.99 5.87 -1.18
CA ALA A 37 -29.58 7.10 -1.67
C ALA A 37 -30.69 7.59 -0.72
N ASN A 38 -30.75 8.90 -0.51
CA ASN A 38 -31.87 9.59 0.12
C ASN A 38 -32.16 10.86 -0.68
N HIS A 39 -33.24 10.81 -1.47
CA HIS A 39 -33.58 11.83 -2.46
C HIS A 39 -32.39 12.10 -3.39
N LYS A 40 -31.86 13.33 -3.40
CA LYS A 40 -30.73 13.74 -4.25
C LYS A 40 -29.37 13.56 -3.57
N LEU A 41 -29.32 12.98 -2.37
CA LEU A 41 -28.10 12.83 -1.58
C LEU A 41 -27.70 11.35 -1.53
N LEU A 42 -26.40 11.09 -1.67
CA LEU A 42 -25.80 9.78 -1.57
C LEU A 42 -24.85 9.69 -0.37
N ASP A 43 -24.91 8.54 0.30
CA ASP A 43 -23.92 8.09 1.26
C ASP A 43 -23.26 6.83 0.71
N ALA A 44 -21.94 6.74 0.79
CA ALA A 44 -21.20 5.59 0.31
C ALA A 44 -20.13 5.15 1.30
N TRP A 45 -19.99 3.85 1.49
CA TRP A 45 -18.99 3.27 2.38
C TRP A 45 -18.22 2.15 1.69
N LEU A 46 -16.92 2.08 1.94
CA LEU A 46 -16.11 0.88 1.73
C LEU A 46 -16.28 -0.03 2.95
N LEU A 47 -16.62 -1.28 2.72
CA LEU A 47 -16.85 -2.27 3.77
C LEU A 47 -15.54 -2.99 4.11
N VAL A 48 -15.28 -3.13 5.40
CA VAL A 48 -14.12 -3.86 5.91
C VAL A 48 -14.55 -4.79 7.04
N LEU A 49 -13.98 -5.99 7.11
CA LEU A 49 -14.39 -7.02 8.08
C LEU A 49 -13.31 -7.23 9.13
N CYS A 50 -13.70 -7.26 10.39
CA CYS A 50 -12.77 -7.57 11.48
C CYS A 50 -12.19 -8.97 11.26
N THR A 51 -10.86 -9.09 11.34
CA THR A 51 -10.20 -10.39 11.14
C THR A 51 -10.39 -11.33 12.31
N ALA A 52 -10.87 -10.85 13.46
CA ALA A 52 -11.10 -11.64 14.67
C ALA A 52 -12.54 -12.15 14.78
N CYS A 53 -13.55 -11.27 14.68
CA CYS A 53 -14.96 -11.64 14.87
C CYS A 53 -15.81 -11.59 13.58
N GLY A 54 -15.26 -11.13 12.46
CA GLY A 54 -16.00 -11.00 11.19
C GLY A 54 -16.94 -9.80 11.10
N ASP A 55 -17.07 -8.99 12.16
CA ASP A 55 -17.96 -7.82 12.17
C ASP A 55 -17.58 -6.80 11.09
N THR A 56 -18.61 -6.20 10.48
CA THR A 56 -18.43 -5.28 9.34
C THR A 56 -18.36 -3.83 9.81
N ALA A 57 -17.22 -3.21 9.61
CA ALA A 57 -17.07 -1.77 9.73
C ALA A 57 -17.25 -1.07 8.38
N LYS A 58 -17.81 0.14 8.44
CA LYS A 58 -18.01 1.02 7.28
C LYS A 58 -16.95 2.12 7.30
N LEU A 59 -16.23 2.30 6.20
CA LEU A 59 -15.34 3.44 5.98
C LEU A 59 -16.06 4.43 5.06
N THR A 60 -16.34 5.63 5.56
CA THR A 60 -17.07 6.67 4.82
C THR A 60 -16.26 7.17 3.62
N VAL A 61 -16.78 6.93 2.43
CA VAL A 61 -16.26 7.40 1.14
C VAL A 61 -16.98 8.69 0.74
N LEU A 62 -18.31 8.66 0.78
CA LEU A 62 -19.17 9.82 0.56
C LEU A 62 -20.13 9.95 1.73
N GLU A 63 -20.39 11.18 2.13
CA GLU A 63 -21.34 11.52 3.19
C GLU A 63 -22.23 12.64 2.67
N ARG A 64 -23.53 12.38 2.61
CA ARG A 64 -24.58 13.33 2.22
C ARG A 64 -24.22 14.14 0.99
N THR A 65 -23.64 13.50 -0.01
CA THR A 65 -23.11 14.15 -1.20
C THR A 65 -24.18 14.23 -2.28
N HIS A 66 -24.39 15.40 -2.88
CA HIS A 66 -25.42 15.55 -3.90
C HIS A 66 -25.07 14.72 -5.16
N VAL A 67 -26.02 13.95 -5.68
CA VAL A 67 -25.79 13.03 -6.81
C VAL A 67 -25.14 13.72 -8.02
N ARG A 68 -25.61 14.93 -8.36
CA ARG A 68 -25.05 15.76 -9.45
C ARG A 68 -23.57 16.17 -9.30
N SER A 69 -23.00 16.10 -8.10
CA SER A 69 -21.58 16.43 -7.87
C SER A 69 -20.68 15.20 -7.90
N ILE A 70 -21.24 14.02 -8.11
CA ILE A 70 -20.50 12.76 -8.19
C ILE A 70 -20.39 12.39 -9.66
N ARG A 71 -19.16 12.10 -10.09
CA ARG A 71 -18.92 11.58 -11.45
C ARG A 71 -19.64 10.23 -11.61
N PRO A 72 -20.45 10.02 -12.67
CA PRO A 72 -21.16 8.76 -12.88
C PRO A 72 -20.24 7.54 -12.81
N GLU A 73 -19.05 7.64 -13.39
CA GLU A 73 -18.09 6.53 -13.43
C GLU A 73 -17.58 6.13 -12.03
N LEU A 74 -17.52 7.09 -11.09
CA LEU A 74 -17.18 6.78 -9.71
C LEU A 74 -18.33 6.02 -9.03
N LEU A 75 -19.57 6.38 -9.32
CA LEU A 75 -20.75 5.71 -8.79
C LEU A 75 -20.85 4.28 -9.32
N ASP A 76 -20.64 4.08 -10.62
CA ASP A 76 -20.64 2.76 -11.27
C ASP A 76 -19.56 1.86 -10.66
N ARG A 77 -18.32 2.33 -10.54
CA ARG A 77 -17.22 1.58 -9.90
C ARG A 77 -17.53 1.18 -8.45
N MET A 78 -18.25 2.01 -7.69
CA MET A 78 -18.71 1.62 -6.35
C MET A 78 -19.79 0.54 -6.41
N HIS A 79 -20.77 0.65 -7.31
CA HIS A 79 -21.81 -0.38 -7.48
C HIS A 79 -21.23 -1.73 -7.94
N ASP A 80 -20.24 -1.70 -8.82
CA ASP A 80 -19.55 -2.88 -9.34
C ASP A 80 -18.57 -3.51 -8.33
N ASN A 81 -18.37 -2.88 -7.18
CA ASN A 81 -17.39 -3.29 -6.16
C ASN A 81 -15.96 -3.38 -6.71
N ASP A 82 -15.55 -2.37 -7.49
CA ASP A 82 -14.23 -2.34 -8.12
C ASP A 82 -13.09 -2.41 -7.07
N PRO A 83 -12.28 -3.49 -7.06
CA PRO A 83 -11.16 -3.62 -6.12
C PRO A 83 -10.06 -2.58 -6.37
N GLY A 84 -9.90 -2.10 -7.60
CA GLY A 84 -9.00 -1.00 -7.96
C GLY A 84 -9.42 0.30 -7.27
N LEU A 85 -10.72 0.60 -7.25
CA LEU A 85 -11.26 1.76 -6.53
C LEU A 85 -11.02 1.65 -5.03
N ALA A 86 -11.25 0.46 -4.43
CA ALA A 86 -10.96 0.23 -3.02
C ALA A 86 -9.48 0.49 -2.69
N ALA A 87 -8.57 0.04 -3.57
CA ALA A 87 -7.14 0.26 -3.42
C ALA A 87 -6.78 1.76 -3.52
N GLU A 88 -7.35 2.48 -4.49
CA GLU A 88 -7.18 3.93 -4.66
C GLU A 88 -7.63 4.70 -3.41
N LEU A 89 -8.84 4.40 -2.93
CA LEU A 89 -9.46 5.06 -1.78
C LEU A 89 -8.71 4.81 -0.48
N LEU A 90 -8.28 3.57 -0.21
CA LEU A 90 -7.48 3.29 0.99
C LEU A 90 -6.15 4.07 0.98
N ARG A 91 -5.55 4.28 -0.20
CA ARG A 91 -4.32 5.07 -0.34
C ARG A 91 -4.55 6.58 -0.19
N ASP A 92 -5.77 7.08 -0.31
CA ASP A 92 -6.07 8.49 -0.13
C ASP A 92 -5.83 8.93 1.34
N PRO A 93 -4.94 9.90 1.60
CA PRO A 93 -4.78 10.48 2.93
C PRO A 93 -6.06 11.09 3.51
N ALA A 94 -6.94 11.66 2.68
CA ALA A 94 -8.18 12.29 3.14
C ALA A 94 -9.17 11.26 3.70
N LEU A 95 -9.36 10.14 2.99
CA LEU A 95 -10.20 9.04 3.46
C LEU A 95 -9.68 8.44 4.77
N ARG A 96 -8.35 8.22 4.87
CA ARG A 96 -7.73 7.68 6.09
C ARG A 96 -7.92 8.61 7.29
N ARG A 97 -7.73 9.92 7.10
CA ARG A 97 -7.96 10.93 8.15
C ARG A 97 -9.42 10.97 8.59
N ARG A 98 -10.35 11.03 7.64
CA ARG A 98 -11.80 11.02 7.92
C ARG A 98 -12.21 9.82 8.78
N ASN A 99 -11.69 8.64 8.43
CA ASN A 99 -12.06 7.39 9.10
C ASN A 99 -11.17 7.03 10.30
N ARG A 100 -10.16 7.86 10.60
CA ARG A 100 -9.17 7.64 11.68
C ARG A 100 -8.53 6.24 11.61
N ILE A 101 -8.15 5.83 10.41
CA ILE A 101 -7.53 4.53 10.17
C ILE A 101 -6.06 4.67 9.79
N ALA A 102 -5.28 3.66 10.16
CA ALA A 102 -3.96 3.42 9.59
C ALA A 102 -4.01 2.20 8.66
N LEU A 103 -2.97 2.05 7.83
CA LEU A 103 -2.82 0.89 6.94
C LEU A 103 -1.56 0.14 7.27
N ASP A 104 -1.70 -1.17 7.33
CA ASP A 104 -0.60 -2.11 7.35
C ASP A 104 -0.47 -2.77 5.98
N TRP A 105 0.70 -2.60 5.38
CA TRP A 105 1.03 -3.11 4.06
C TRP A 105 1.85 -4.40 4.15
N ASP A 106 2.12 -4.91 5.36
CA ASP A 106 2.81 -6.18 5.51
C ASP A 106 2.02 -7.31 4.85
N GLY A 107 2.70 -8.11 4.03
CA GLY A 107 2.09 -9.16 3.20
C GLY A 107 1.24 -8.67 2.02
N ALA A 108 1.11 -7.35 1.80
CA ALA A 108 0.28 -6.79 0.72
C ALA A 108 1.08 -6.41 -0.54
N TRP A 109 2.36 -6.78 -0.60
CA TRP A 109 3.22 -6.56 -1.76
C TRP A 109 4.26 -7.67 -1.88
N ARG A 110 4.83 -7.81 -3.09
CA ARG A 110 6.00 -8.64 -3.37
C ARG A 110 7.05 -7.84 -4.14
N LEU A 111 8.31 -8.21 -3.97
CA LEU A 111 9.41 -7.72 -4.80
C LEU A 111 9.67 -8.70 -5.93
N ASP A 112 9.68 -8.19 -7.16
CA ASP A 112 10.17 -8.90 -8.32
C ASP A 112 11.55 -8.35 -8.69
N THR A 113 12.60 -9.18 -8.64
CA THR A 113 13.98 -8.77 -8.93
C THR A 113 14.43 -9.18 -10.34
N GLY A 114 13.60 -9.87 -11.11
CA GLY A 114 13.96 -10.39 -12.44
C GLY A 114 14.93 -11.59 -12.44
N GLY A 115 15.30 -12.13 -11.26
CA GLY A 115 16.20 -13.29 -11.11
C GLY A 115 17.52 -12.96 -10.41
N SER A 116 18.17 -13.97 -9.82
CA SER A 116 19.36 -13.82 -8.95
C SER A 116 20.70 -13.69 -9.70
N GLY A 117 20.71 -13.79 -11.03
CA GLY A 117 21.93 -13.86 -11.86
C GLY A 117 22.79 -12.58 -11.91
N HIS A 118 22.47 -11.56 -11.12
CA HIS A 118 23.13 -10.25 -11.17
C HIS A 118 23.77 -9.81 -9.84
N LEU A 119 23.66 -10.63 -8.78
CA LEU A 119 24.14 -10.29 -7.43
C LEU A 119 25.62 -10.65 -7.17
N ASP A 120 26.29 -11.36 -8.08
CA ASP A 120 27.72 -11.72 -7.97
C ASP A 120 28.68 -10.63 -8.47
N ARG A 121 28.17 -9.42 -8.73
CA ARG A 121 28.99 -8.29 -9.17
C ARG A 121 29.45 -7.47 -7.98
N GLU A 122 30.67 -6.94 -8.10
CA GLU A 122 31.29 -6.04 -7.12
C GLU A 122 30.48 -4.73 -6.96
N VAL A 123 29.87 -4.24 -8.04
CA VAL A 123 28.96 -3.07 -8.01
C VAL A 123 27.68 -3.39 -8.77
N ILE A 124 26.55 -3.05 -8.16
CA ILE A 124 25.20 -3.31 -8.65
C ILE A 124 24.41 -2.00 -8.62
N ASP A 125 23.91 -1.58 -9.78
CA ASP A 125 22.94 -0.49 -9.89
C ASP A 125 21.54 -1.08 -10.06
N VAL A 126 20.58 -0.58 -9.29
CA VAL A 126 19.21 -1.09 -9.27
C VAL A 126 18.23 0.07 -9.43
N SER A 127 17.25 -0.11 -10.31
CA SER A 127 16.07 0.74 -10.46
C SER A 127 14.87 0.02 -9.85
N VAL A 128 14.25 0.64 -8.85
CA VAL A 128 13.07 0.10 -8.16
C VAL A 128 11.84 0.86 -8.64
N ARG A 129 10.92 0.15 -9.28
CA ARG A 129 9.64 0.69 -9.77
C ARG A 129 8.47 0.21 -8.91
N PHE A 130 7.52 1.09 -8.64
CA PHE A 130 6.32 0.79 -7.87
C PHE A 130 5.11 0.67 -8.80
N ALA A 131 4.54 -0.54 -8.91
CA ALA A 131 3.32 -0.76 -9.70
C ALA A 131 2.06 -0.14 -9.06
N ALA A 132 2.16 0.27 -7.78
CA ALA A 132 1.15 1.04 -7.08
C ALA A 132 1.81 1.87 -5.95
N ARG A 133 1.12 2.91 -5.46
CA ARG A 133 1.59 3.72 -4.32
C ARG A 133 1.55 2.91 -3.01
N ILE A 134 2.57 2.08 -2.78
CA ILE A 134 2.72 1.20 -1.62
C ILE A 134 3.82 1.76 -0.72
N PRO A 135 3.53 2.22 0.50
CA PRO A 135 4.54 2.71 1.43
C PRO A 135 5.45 1.60 1.98
N VAL A 136 6.62 1.41 1.37
CA VAL A 136 7.63 0.42 1.77
C VAL A 136 8.87 1.12 2.33
N ARG A 137 9.53 0.50 3.32
CA ARG A 137 10.84 0.98 3.79
C ARG A 137 11.92 0.49 2.82
N PRO A 138 12.68 1.38 2.14
CA PRO A 138 13.69 0.97 1.16
C PRO A 138 14.70 -0.02 1.73
N VAL A 139 15.17 0.18 2.97
CA VAL A 139 16.09 -0.77 3.64
C VAL A 139 15.55 -2.19 3.67
N ARG A 140 14.27 -2.38 4.02
CA ARG A 140 13.65 -3.72 4.06
C ARG A 140 13.62 -4.35 2.66
N LEU A 141 13.22 -3.54 1.67
CA LEU A 141 13.13 -3.97 0.27
C LEU A 141 14.50 -4.38 -0.28
N ILE A 142 15.54 -3.58 -0.02
CA ILE A 142 16.90 -3.87 -0.48
C ILE A 142 17.47 -5.10 0.23
N ALA A 143 17.24 -5.22 1.53
CA ALA A 143 17.64 -6.40 2.29
C ALA A 143 17.03 -7.69 1.70
N GLU A 144 15.73 -7.67 1.42
CA GLU A 144 15.01 -8.79 0.80
C GLU A 144 15.55 -9.12 -0.60
N GLY A 145 15.68 -8.12 -1.48
CA GLY A 145 16.12 -8.35 -2.85
C GLY A 145 17.60 -8.73 -2.99
N CYS A 146 18.46 -8.32 -2.05
CA CYS A 146 19.88 -8.65 -2.06
C CYS A 146 20.24 -9.87 -1.19
N GLY A 147 19.28 -10.47 -0.49
CA GLY A 147 19.53 -11.57 0.46
C GLY A 147 20.37 -11.15 1.67
N LEU A 148 20.26 -9.89 2.11
CA LEU A 148 20.98 -9.35 3.26
C LEU A 148 20.07 -9.35 4.49
N SER A 149 20.67 -9.42 5.68
CA SER A 149 19.95 -9.00 6.88
C SER A 149 19.71 -7.49 6.87
N ARG A 150 18.69 -7.06 7.62
CA ARG A 150 18.42 -5.63 7.80
C ARG A 150 19.61 -4.87 8.40
N ALA A 151 20.27 -5.47 9.39
CA ALA A 151 21.42 -4.85 10.05
C ALA A 151 22.60 -4.66 9.09
N GLU A 152 22.83 -5.64 8.20
CA GLU A 152 23.86 -5.52 7.16
C GLU A 152 23.52 -4.41 6.16
N ALA A 153 22.28 -4.32 5.70
CA ALA A 153 21.85 -3.23 4.82
C ALA A 153 22.03 -1.85 5.47
N GLU A 154 21.67 -1.71 6.76
CA GLU A 154 21.87 -0.46 7.52
C GLU A 154 23.36 -0.13 7.73
N ARG A 155 24.20 -1.15 7.98
CA ARG A 155 25.66 -1.00 8.05
C ARG A 155 26.23 -0.50 6.72
N LEU A 156 25.84 -1.11 5.59
CA LEU A 156 26.31 -0.72 4.26
C LEU A 156 25.89 0.70 3.87
N ILE A 157 24.73 1.17 4.33
CA ILE A 157 24.32 2.58 4.19
C ILE A 157 25.29 3.48 4.94
N THR A 158 25.62 3.13 6.18
CA THR A 158 26.53 3.90 7.04
C THR A 158 27.96 3.94 6.47
N GLU A 159 28.42 2.84 5.88
CA GLU A 159 29.71 2.72 5.20
C GLU A 159 29.75 3.39 3.81
N GLY A 160 28.62 3.93 3.31
CA GLY A 160 28.52 4.52 1.97
C GLY A 160 28.60 3.51 0.82
N ARG A 161 28.53 2.21 1.14
CA ARG A 161 28.55 1.10 0.17
C ARG A 161 27.16 0.82 -0.40
N LEU A 162 26.11 1.25 0.29
CA LEU A 162 24.75 1.28 -0.22
C LEU A 162 24.30 2.74 -0.29
N ALA A 163 24.12 3.26 -1.50
CA ALA A 163 23.83 4.67 -1.74
C ALA A 163 22.61 4.86 -2.64
N SER A 164 21.88 5.95 -2.42
CA SER A 164 20.72 6.34 -3.23
C SER A 164 20.54 7.85 -3.17
N ALA A 165 19.95 8.44 -4.22
CA ALA A 165 19.57 9.85 -4.21
C ALA A 165 18.41 10.14 -3.24
N VAL A 166 17.62 9.12 -2.89
CA VAL A 166 16.52 9.24 -1.92
C VAL A 166 16.95 8.75 -0.54
N ARG A 167 16.29 9.28 0.49
CA ARG A 167 16.53 8.85 1.87
C ARG A 167 15.97 7.45 2.11
N LEU A 168 16.85 6.51 2.42
CA LEU A 168 16.49 5.09 2.60
C LEU A 168 15.89 4.76 3.98
N SER A 169 16.02 5.64 4.99
CA SER A 169 15.55 5.39 6.36
C SER A 169 14.02 5.53 6.54
N GLY A 170 13.33 6.17 5.58
CA GLY A 170 11.89 6.45 5.61
C GLY A 170 11.04 5.36 4.97
N LYS A 171 9.76 5.66 4.73
CA LYS A 171 8.93 4.91 3.78
C LYS A 171 8.89 5.69 2.46
N LEU A 172 9.01 4.99 1.34
CA LEU A 172 8.81 5.52 0.00
C LEU A 172 7.63 4.81 -0.65
N SER A 173 6.98 5.47 -1.60
CA SER A 173 5.84 4.93 -2.36
C SER A 173 5.97 5.20 -3.85
N GLY A 174 7.16 5.60 -4.28
CA GLY A 174 7.48 5.96 -5.65
C GLY A 174 8.88 5.48 -5.98
N ASP A 175 9.16 5.50 -7.26
CA ASP A 175 10.34 4.90 -7.86
C ASP A 175 11.63 5.54 -7.33
N PHE A 176 12.67 4.73 -7.22
CA PHE A 176 13.99 5.19 -6.83
C PHE A 176 15.07 4.26 -7.37
N THR A 177 16.29 4.75 -7.40
CA THR A 177 17.47 3.96 -7.74
C THR A 177 18.38 3.83 -6.53
N PHE A 178 19.14 2.75 -6.46
CA PHE A 178 20.24 2.62 -5.50
C PHE A 178 21.41 1.88 -6.12
N THR A 179 22.60 2.12 -5.57
CA THR A 179 23.84 1.43 -5.91
C THR A 179 24.31 0.67 -4.68
N LEU A 180 24.69 -0.59 -4.87
CA LEU A 180 25.30 -1.45 -3.86
C LEU A 180 26.71 -1.85 -4.30
N LYS A 181 27.69 -1.64 -3.43
CA LYS A 181 29.09 -2.07 -3.57
C LYS A 181 29.36 -3.21 -2.59
N ARG A 182 29.57 -4.42 -3.12
CA ARG A 182 29.83 -5.64 -2.34
C ARG A 182 31.28 -5.82 -1.96
#